data_AF-A0A6P1F6W8-F1
#
_entry.id   AF-A0A6P1F6W8-F1
#
_cell.length_a   1.000
_cell.length_b   1.000
_cell.length_c   1.000
_cell.angle_alpha   90.00
_cell.angle_beta   90.00
_cell.angle_gamma   90.00
#
_symmetry.space_group_name_H-M   'P 1'
#
loop_
_entity.id
_entity.type
_entity.pdbx_description
1 polymer ?
#
loop_
_entity_poly.entity_id
_entity_poly.type
_entity_poly.pdbx_seq_one_letter_code
_entity_poly.pdbx_strand_id
1 'polypeptide(L)' 'MSAIKGRAKRADNAPTVLLQARVTPDVREEVKAAAAASGVSLAYYLDTFLRELVQTNGALPLVAAPRPQAEELPIPAA' A
#
# COMPACT_ATOMS: atom_id res chain seq x y z
N MET A 1 2.82 -30.31 0.01
CA MET A 1 2.30 -28.93 0.17
C MET A 1 2.17 -28.65 1.65
N SER A 2 3.13 -27.93 2.25
CA SER A 2 3.17 -27.70 3.70
C SER A 2 2.31 -26.48 4.08
N ALA A 3 1.45 -26.63 5.09
CA ALA A 3 0.61 -25.55 5.59
C ALA A 3 1.46 -24.54 6.37
N ILE A 4 1.46 -23.28 5.92
CA ILE A 4 2.16 -22.19 6.63
C ILE A 4 1.44 -21.94 7.95
N LYS A 5 2.12 -22.24 9.07
CA LYS A 5 1.65 -21.97 10.43
C LYS A 5 1.31 -20.47 10.57
N GLY A 6 0.09 -20.16 11.01
CA GLY A 6 -0.40 -18.78 11.17
C GLY A 6 -1.33 -18.27 10.05
N ARG A 7 -1.57 -19.05 9.00
CA ARG A 7 -2.56 -18.69 7.98
C ARG A 7 -3.99 -18.85 8.52
N ALA A 8 -4.54 -17.79 9.12
CA ALA A 8 -5.98 -17.68 9.32
C ALA A 8 -6.66 -17.53 7.96
N LYS A 9 -7.59 -18.43 7.63
CA LYS A 9 -8.40 -18.32 6.42
C LYS A 9 -9.31 -17.11 6.60
N ARG A 10 -9.32 -16.18 5.63
CA ARG A 10 -10.36 -15.14 5.59
C ARG A 10 -11.73 -15.82 5.50
N ALA A 11 -12.77 -15.15 6.01
CA ALA A 11 -14.14 -15.62 5.80
C ALA A 11 -14.36 -15.89 4.31
N ASP A 12 -14.93 -17.05 4.00
CA ASP A 12 -15.24 -17.40 2.62
C ASP A 12 -16.16 -16.32 2.03
N ASN A 13 -15.81 -15.80 0.85
CA ASN A 13 -16.53 -14.72 0.13
C ASN A 13 -16.46 -13.31 0.74
N ALA A 14 -15.46 -12.98 1.57
CA ALA A 14 -15.26 -11.58 1.94
C ALA A 14 -14.94 -10.73 0.69
N PRO A 15 -15.70 -9.67 0.38
CA PRO A 15 -15.47 -8.86 -0.81
C PRO A 15 -14.14 -8.10 -0.67
N THR A 16 -13.21 -8.37 -1.58
CA THR A 16 -11.94 -7.65 -1.67
C THR A 16 -11.85 -6.97 -3.03
N VAL A 17 -11.40 -5.72 -3.04
CA VAL A 17 -11.09 -4.97 -4.26
C VAL A 17 -9.59 -4.74 -4.36
N LEU A 18 -9.09 -4.61 -5.60
CA LEU A 18 -7.68 -4.36 -5.84
C LEU A 18 -7.37 -2.87 -5.66
N LEU A 19 -6.44 -2.56 -4.77
CA LEU A 19 -5.86 -1.22 -4.62
C LEU A 19 -4.50 -1.20 -5.34
N GLN A 20 -4.42 -0.56 -6.50
CA GLN A 20 -3.20 -0.46 -7.29
C GLN A 20 -2.52 0.89 -7.11
N ALA A 21 -1.21 0.89 -6.82
CA ALA A 21 -0.38 2.09 -6.76
C ALA A 21 1.02 1.78 -7.29
N ARG A 22 1.67 2.79 -7.89
CA ARG A 22 3.10 2.76 -8.18
C ARG A 22 3.84 3.37 -7.00
N VAL A 23 4.86 2.67 -6.51
CA VAL A 23 5.73 3.10 -5.43
C VAL A 23 7.18 2.96 -5.87
N THR A 24 8.08 3.68 -5.20
CA THR A 24 9.52 3.48 -5.41
C THR A 24 9.95 2.08 -4.93
N PRO A 25 11.07 1.53 -5.44
CA PRO A 25 11.57 0.23 -5.00
C PRO A 25 11.83 0.15 -3.50
N ASP A 26 12.38 1.23 -2.91
CA ASP A 26 12.73 1.27 -1.48
C ASP A 26 11.50 1.13 -0.59
N VAL A 27 10.42 1.87 -0.91
CA VAL A 27 9.13 1.76 -0.20
C VAL A 27 8.57 0.34 -0.31
N ARG A 28 8.69 -0.28 -1.49
CA ARG A 28 8.22 -1.65 -1.69
C ARG A 28 8.98 -2.65 -0.81
N GLU A 29 10.31 -2.54 -0.73
CA GLU A 29 11.12 -3.44 0.09
C GLU A 29 10.86 -3.23 1.59
N GLU A 30 10.63 -1.99 2.04
CA GLU A 30 10.27 -1.70 3.43
C GLU A 30 8.96 -2.38 3.84
N VAL A 31 7.91 -2.23 3.02
CA VAL A 31 6.59 -2.85 3.27
C VAL A 31 6.71 -4.38 3.27
N LYS A 32 7.52 -4.93 2.37
CA LYS A 32 7.77 -6.38 2.28
C LYS A 32 8.53 -6.91 3.50
N ALA A 33 9.56 -6.18 3.97
CA ALA A 33 10.30 -6.53 5.17
C ALA A 33 9.40 -6.50 6.41
N ALA A 34 8.57 -5.47 6.56
CA ALA A 34 7.63 -5.35 7.67
C ALA A 34 6.56 -6.45 7.67
N ALA A 35 6.01 -6.79 6.51
CA ALA A 35 5.06 -7.90 6.38
C ALA A 35 5.70 -9.25 6.76
N ALA A 36 6.95 -9.49 6.34
CA ALA A 36 7.70 -10.68 6.69
C ALA A 36 8.02 -10.77 8.19
N ALA A 37 8.49 -9.67 8.79
CA ALA A 37 8.73 -9.58 10.24
C ALA A 37 7.44 -9.80 11.06
N SER A 38 6.31 -9.38 10.51
CA SER A 38 4.99 -9.60 11.11
C SER A 38 4.42 -11.01 10.87
N GLY A 39 5.07 -11.83 10.03
CA GLY A 39 4.61 -13.18 9.72
C GLY A 39 3.32 -13.24 8.89
N VAL A 40 2.97 -12.17 8.16
CA VAL A 40 1.71 -12.04 7.41
C VAL A 40 1.95 -11.79 5.92
N SER A 41 0.90 -11.91 5.10
CA SER A 41 1.01 -11.56 3.68
C SER A 41 1.06 -10.04 3.49
N LEU A 42 1.70 -9.60 2.40
CA LEU A 42 1.77 -8.18 2.03
C LEU A 42 0.39 -7.52 1.97
N ALA A 43 -0.59 -8.21 1.38
CA ALA A 43 -1.97 -7.72 1.28
C ALA A 43 -2.67 -7.61 2.63
N TYR A 44 -2.39 -8.53 3.55
CA TYR A 44 -2.92 -8.43 4.92
C TYR A 44 -2.25 -7.30 5.69
N TYR A 45 -0.92 -7.19 5.60
CA TYR A 45 -0.16 -6.11 6.23
C TYR A 45 -0.69 -4.73 5.82
N LEU A 46 -0.82 -4.48 4.51
CA LEU A 46 -1.31 -3.20 4.00
C LEU A 46 -2.75 -2.90 4.41
N ASP A 47 -3.67 -3.86 4.32
CA ASP A 47 -5.07 -3.66 4.74
C ASP A 47 -5.16 -3.35 6.24
N THR A 48 -4.45 -4.11 7.07
CA THR A 48 -4.40 -3.89 8.53
C THR A 48 -3.80 -2.53 8.86
N PHE A 49 -2.68 -2.17 8.25
CA PHE A 49 -2.00 -0.88 8.49
C PHE A 49 -2.88 0.32 8.09
N LEU A 50 -3.57 0.24 6.95
CA LEU A 50 -4.49 1.29 6.53
C LEU A 50 -5.70 1.41 7.47
N ARG A 51 -6.24 0.28 7.96
CA ARG A 51 -7.32 0.28 8.96
C ARG A 51 -6.88 0.92 10.27
N GLU A 52 -5.67 0.61 10.73
CA GLU A 52 -5.09 1.18 11.95
C GLU A 52 -4.91 2.70 11.82
N LEU A 53 -4.45 3.18 10.66
CA LEU A 53 -4.36 4.62 10.38
C LEU A 53 -5.73 5.31 10.43
N VAL A 54 -6.78 4.68 9.89
CA VAL A 54 -8.15 5.21 9.97
C VAL A 54 -8.67 5.18 11.40
N GLN A 55 -8.42 4.11 12.16
CA GLN A 55 -8.83 4.02 13.56
C GLN A 55 -8.15 5.08 14.43
N THR A 56 -6.88 5.37 14.15
CA THR A 56 -6.09 6.35 14.91
C THR A 56 -6.48 7.79 14.57
N ASN A 57 -6.72 8.11 13.30
CA ASN A 57 -6.94 9.48 12.82
C ASN A 57 -8.41 9.82 12.51
N GLY A 58 -9.32 8.84 12.61
CA GLY A 58 -10.70 8.92 12.12
C GLY A 58 -10.86 8.79 10.61
N ALA A 59 -9.81 9.10 9.83
CA ALA A 59 -9.76 8.98 8.37
C ALA A 59 -8.32 8.76 7.89
N LEU A 60 -8.12 8.39 6.62
CA LEU A 60 -6.78 8.41 6.03
C LEU A 60 -6.28 9.86 5.92
N PRO A 61 -5.03 10.15 6.31
CA PRO A 61 -4.49 11.50 6.23
C PRO A 61 -4.39 11.97 4.78
N LEU A 62 -4.72 13.25 4.56
CA LEU A 62 -4.58 13.88 3.25
C LEU A 62 -3.12 14.21 2.97
N VAL A 63 -2.66 13.90 1.76
CA VAL A 63 -1.32 14.28 1.28
C VAL A 63 -1.45 15.56 0.46
N ALA A 64 -0.54 16.50 0.66
CA ALA A 64 -0.49 17.74 -0.11
C ALA A 64 -0.30 17.44 -1.61
N ALA A 65 -0.98 18.21 -2.46
CA ALA A 65 -0.84 18.08 -3.90
C ALA A 65 0.64 18.31 -4.33
N PRO A 66 1.14 17.56 -5.32
CA PRO A 66 2.44 17.85 -5.92
C PRO A 66 2.49 19.31 -6.39
N ARG A 67 3.63 19.98 -6.20
CA ARG A 67 3.80 21.35 -6.68
C ARG A 67 3.60 21.37 -8.20
N PRO A 68 2.81 22.30 -8.75
CA PRO A 68 2.66 22.43 -10.19
C PRO A 68 4.03 22.73 -10.82
N GLN A 69 4.35 22.02 -11.91
CA GLN A 69 5.55 22.25 -12.67
C GLN A 69 5.39 23.60 -13.39
N ALA A 70 6.15 24.61 -12.95
CA ALA A 70 6.05 25.99 -13.46
C ALA A 70 6.91 26.24 -14.72
N GLU A 71 7.62 25.23 -15.20
CA GLU A 71 8.55 25.37 -16.32
C GLU A 71 7.90 24.86 -17.60
N GLU A 72 7.75 25.78 -18.57
CA GLU A 72 7.41 25.43 -19.94
C GLU A 72 8.51 24.51 -20.49
N LEU A 73 8.14 23.29 -20.88
CA LEU A 73 9.03 22.40 -21.61
C LEU A 73 9.37 23.08 -22.95
N PRO A 74 10.65 23.31 -23.29
CA PRO A 74 11.01 23.85 -24.59
C PRO A 74 10.74 22.76 -25.65
N ILE A 75 9.52 22.75 -26.19
CA ILE A 75 9.18 21.97 -27.37
C ILE A 75 9.56 22.83 -28.57
N PRO A 76 10.63 22.51 -29.31
CA PRO A 76 10.91 23.22 -30.56
C PRO A 76 9.75 22.95 -31.53
N ALA A 77 9.17 24.02 -32.08
CA ALA A 77 8.19 23.91 -33.16
C ALA A 77 8.85 23.21 -34.36
N ALA A 78 8.22 22.14 -34.84
CA ALA A 78 8.63 21.40 -36.03
C ALA A 78 8.17 22.12 -37.31
#